data_AF-A0A6P7XIP7-F1
#
_entry.id   AF-A0A6P7XIP7-F1
#
_cell.length_a   1.000
_cell.length_b   1.000
_cell.length_c   1.000
_cell.angle_alpha   90.00
_cell.angle_beta   90.00
_cell.angle_gamma   90.00
#
_symmetry.space_group_name_H-M   'P 1'
#
loop_
_entity.id
_entity.type
_entity.pdbx_description
1 polymer ?
#
loop_
_entity_poly.entity_id
_entity_poly.type
_entity_poly.pdbx_seq_one_letter_code
_entity_poly.pdbx_strand_id
1 'polypeptide(L)'
;MAAPGTITRSHGLSYPRSFFCREVPDSKIRIFDLGRKKDKVDKFTLCGHMVSDEYEQLLSKALEAARICVNKYMVKSCANDGFHNRVCLHPFHVICINKMLSYASDDRLQTKMHAAFGKPEDTVARVHIRQVIVSVCTKIQNKDHRIDALCHAKFKFPWVSEIHISKKWGYTKFNANDFETMISGKCLFPDGCGIKYIPTRVPLTIGIPCTQPESYVLGVSKMTRENKRLNLKNAHQIANYKIIYTPATTLLLKALVVTVFTRRFLFWYFLVYGKVKGHIIRTTVFLISYNSMTNRNT
;
A
#
# COMPACT_ATOMS: atom_id res chain seq x y z
N MET A 1 -9.86 25.11 15.93
CA MET A 1 -10.37 24.10 14.97
C MET A 1 -9.16 23.53 14.24
N ALA A 2 -8.84 22.25 14.39
CA ALA A 2 -7.72 21.66 13.65
C ALA A 2 -8.05 21.72 12.15
N ALA A 3 -7.07 22.05 11.30
CA ALA A 3 -7.29 21.99 9.85
C ALA A 3 -7.83 20.61 9.45
N PRO A 4 -8.73 20.54 8.45
CA PRO A 4 -9.23 19.26 7.96
C PRO A 4 -8.05 18.35 7.61
N GLY A 5 -8.21 17.05 7.89
CA GLY A 5 -7.15 16.04 7.82
C GLY A 5 -6.59 15.75 6.42
N THR A 6 -6.82 16.63 5.46
CA THR A 6 -6.40 16.50 4.07
C THR A 6 -5.85 17.86 3.63
N ILE A 7 -4.54 18.01 3.68
CA ILE A 7 -3.86 19.14 3.04
C ILE A 7 -3.49 18.66 1.65
N THR A 8 -4.25 19.16 0.67
CA THR A 8 -4.18 18.76 -0.72
C THR A 8 -2.87 19.24 -1.35
N ARG A 9 -2.16 18.28 -1.96
CA ARG A 9 -0.97 18.40 -2.83
C ARG A 9 0.22 19.15 -2.20
N SER A 10 1.39 18.52 -2.23
CA SER A 10 2.63 19.16 -1.80
C SER A 10 3.00 20.29 -2.75
N HIS A 11 2.57 21.49 -2.41
CA HIS A 11 3.02 22.71 -3.04
C HIS A 11 4.25 23.24 -2.28
N GLY A 12 5.28 23.65 -3.03
CA GLY A 12 6.49 24.27 -2.48
C GLY A 12 7.57 23.32 -1.95
N LEU A 13 8.70 23.93 -1.58
CA LEU A 13 9.88 23.24 -1.08
C LEU A 13 9.62 22.55 0.26
N SER A 14 10.46 21.58 0.60
CA SER A 14 10.39 20.89 1.89
C SER A 14 10.76 21.86 3.01
N TYR A 15 9.85 22.00 3.97
CA TYR A 15 10.04 22.80 5.18
C TYR A 15 10.19 21.86 6.39
N PRO A 16 11.43 21.52 6.81
CA PRO A 16 11.67 20.64 7.95
C PRO A 16 11.82 21.41 9.27
N ARG A 17 11.68 20.68 10.38
CA ARG A 17 12.15 21.17 11.68
C ARG A 17 13.65 21.48 11.58
N SER A 18 14.03 22.71 11.88
CA SER A 18 15.39 23.24 11.70
C SER A 18 15.65 24.36 12.70
N PHE A 19 16.88 24.89 12.74
CA PHE A 19 17.23 26.03 13.60
C PHE A 19 16.36 27.27 13.36
N PHE A 20 15.92 27.47 12.11
CA PHE A 20 15.03 28.56 11.71
C PHE A 20 13.56 28.31 12.11
N CYS A 21 13.18 27.05 12.32
CA CYS A 21 11.80 26.62 12.59
C CYS A 21 11.73 25.98 13.98
N ARG A 22 11.62 26.81 15.03
CA ARG A 22 11.78 26.38 16.42
C ARG A 22 10.50 25.84 17.05
N GLU A 23 9.36 26.46 16.77
CA GLU A 23 8.07 26.18 17.42
C GLU A 23 7.31 25.01 16.80
N VAL A 24 8.01 23.98 16.32
CA VAL A 24 7.38 22.86 15.64
C VAL A 24 6.78 21.89 16.67
N PRO A 25 5.48 21.56 16.58
CA PRO A 25 4.87 20.58 17.46
C PRO A 25 5.40 19.18 17.15
N ASP A 26 5.52 18.37 18.20
CA ASP A 26 5.99 16.99 18.07
C ASP A 26 5.00 16.14 17.25
N SER A 27 5.55 15.22 16.45
CA SER A 27 4.74 14.31 15.64
C SER A 27 3.86 13.41 16.52
N LYS A 28 2.61 13.21 16.07
CA LYS A 28 1.68 12.34 16.82
C LYS A 28 2.14 10.88 16.81
N ILE A 29 2.65 10.40 15.67
CA ILE A 29 3.33 9.11 15.59
C ILE A 29 4.72 9.22 16.23
N ARG A 30 4.98 8.37 17.22
CA ARG A 30 6.28 8.25 17.90
C ARG A 30 6.91 6.87 17.78
N ILE A 31 6.08 5.85 17.57
CA ILE A 31 6.50 4.44 17.49
C ILE A 31 6.21 3.96 16.08
N PHE A 32 7.24 3.61 15.33
CA PHE A 32 7.12 3.15 13.94
C PHE A 32 7.04 1.63 13.82
N ASP A 33 7.70 0.91 14.73
CA ASP A 33 7.77 -0.55 14.74
C ASP A 33 6.94 -1.14 15.90
N LEU A 34 6.08 -2.10 15.57
CA LEU A 34 5.18 -2.82 16.48
C LEU A 34 5.25 -4.33 16.28
N GLY A 35 4.73 -5.07 17.26
CA GLY A 35 4.83 -6.53 17.29
C GLY A 35 6.24 -6.98 17.67
N ARG A 36 6.66 -8.15 17.15
CA ARG A 36 7.95 -8.75 17.47
C ARG A 36 9.08 -8.18 16.61
N LYS A 37 9.48 -6.94 16.92
CA LYS A 37 10.57 -6.22 16.22
C LYS A 37 11.99 -6.75 16.46
N LYS A 38 12.20 -7.57 17.49
CA LYS A 38 13.51 -8.16 17.84
C LYS A 38 13.71 -9.57 17.27
N ASP A 39 12.66 -10.14 16.68
CA ASP A 39 12.71 -11.51 16.18
C ASP A 39 13.58 -11.63 14.93
N LYS A 40 14.12 -12.82 14.73
CA LYS A 40 14.94 -13.15 13.56
C LYS A 40 14.11 -13.13 12.28
N VAL A 41 14.78 -12.82 11.17
CA VAL A 41 14.17 -12.76 9.84
C VAL A 41 13.54 -14.08 9.42
N ASP A 42 14.07 -15.22 9.88
CA ASP A 42 13.57 -16.56 9.53
C ASP A 42 12.13 -16.81 9.99
N LYS A 43 11.69 -16.12 11.07
CA LYS A 43 10.34 -16.29 11.62
C LYS A 43 9.27 -15.65 10.75
N PHE A 44 9.58 -14.54 10.06
CA PHE A 44 8.60 -13.75 9.31
C PHE A 44 8.97 -13.69 7.83
N THR A 45 8.48 -14.69 7.09
CA THR A 45 8.84 -14.89 5.68
C THR A 45 7.99 -14.05 4.73
N LEU A 46 6.71 -13.83 5.06
CA LEU A 46 5.76 -13.16 4.18
C LEU A 46 5.67 -11.65 4.50
N CYS A 47 5.82 -10.80 3.48
CA CYS A 47 5.65 -9.35 3.63
C CYS A 47 4.54 -8.78 2.73
N GLY A 48 3.71 -7.90 3.30
CA GLY A 48 2.67 -7.15 2.60
C GLY A 48 2.91 -5.66 2.80
N HIS A 49 2.74 -4.90 1.73
CA HIS A 49 2.97 -3.45 1.71
C HIS A 49 1.70 -2.75 1.29
N MET A 50 1.38 -1.64 1.97
CA MET A 50 0.42 -0.66 1.48
C MET A 50 1.20 0.50 0.87
N VAL A 51 0.85 0.84 -0.37
CA VAL A 51 1.61 1.71 -1.25
C VAL A 51 0.72 2.85 -1.74
N SER A 52 1.22 4.08 -1.73
CA SER A 52 0.51 5.23 -2.31
C SER A 52 0.54 5.16 -3.84
N ASP A 53 -0.59 5.40 -4.49
CA ASP A 53 -0.65 5.55 -5.96
C ASP A 53 -0.54 7.02 -6.41
N GLU A 54 -0.56 7.95 -5.45
CA GLU A 54 -0.57 9.39 -5.70
C GLU A 54 0.61 10.11 -5.05
N TYR A 55 0.84 11.35 -5.49
CA TYR A 55 1.78 12.27 -4.84
C TYR A 55 1.03 13.10 -3.80
N GLU A 56 1.28 12.79 -2.52
CA GLU A 56 0.44 13.26 -1.43
C GLU A 56 1.21 13.64 -0.17
N GLN A 57 0.48 14.22 0.78
CA GLN A 57 0.96 14.63 2.09
C GLN A 57 0.13 13.93 3.16
N LEU A 58 0.77 13.06 3.94
CA LEU A 58 0.13 12.28 5.00
C LEU A 58 0.41 12.86 6.38
N LEU A 59 -0.64 13.27 7.08
CA LEU A 59 -0.52 13.79 8.44
C LEU A 59 0.01 12.74 9.42
N SER A 60 0.82 13.19 10.38
CA SER A 60 1.29 12.33 11.48
C SER A 60 0.14 11.68 12.26
N LYS A 61 -1.01 12.36 12.36
CA LYS A 61 -2.26 11.84 12.96
C LYS A 61 -2.85 10.67 12.15
N ALA A 62 -2.84 10.76 10.83
CA ALA A 62 -3.34 9.69 9.94
C ALA A 62 -2.43 8.45 9.99
N LEU A 63 -1.10 8.65 9.99
CA LEU A 63 -0.12 7.58 10.16
C LEU A 63 -0.30 6.85 11.50
N GLU A 64 -0.55 7.60 12.58
CA GLU A 64 -0.81 7.02 13.90
C GLU A 64 -2.13 6.22 13.94
N ALA A 65 -3.19 6.75 13.32
CA ALA A 65 -4.47 6.06 13.22
C ALA A 65 -4.37 4.75 12.42
N ALA A 66 -3.64 4.77 11.29
CA ALA A 66 -3.38 3.59 10.49
C ALA A 66 -2.58 2.54 11.26
N ARG A 67 -1.52 2.96 11.96
CA ARG A 67 -0.70 2.10 12.80
C ARG A 67 -1.53 1.39 13.87
N ILE A 68 -2.36 2.13 14.60
CA ILE A 68 -3.23 1.58 15.64
C ILE A 68 -4.24 0.60 15.04
N CYS A 69 -4.81 0.90 13.88
CA CYS A 69 -5.76 0.04 13.19
C CYS A 69 -5.16 -1.31 12.82
N VAL A 70 -3.98 -1.32 12.17
CA VAL A 70 -3.26 -2.55 11.82
C VAL A 70 -2.94 -3.36 13.06
N ASN A 71 -2.38 -2.72 14.09
CA ASN A 71 -2.00 -3.41 15.31
C ASN A 71 -3.23 -4.04 15.99
N LYS A 72 -4.31 -3.28 16.18
CA LYS A 72 -5.52 -3.77 16.82
C LYS A 72 -6.10 -5.01 16.13
N TYR A 73 -6.14 -5.02 14.80
CA TYR A 73 -6.60 -6.17 14.03
C TYR A 73 -5.64 -7.36 14.17
N MET A 74 -4.33 -7.13 13.97
CA MET A 74 -3.33 -8.21 14.00
C MET A 74 -3.18 -8.85 15.38
N VAL A 75 -3.27 -8.08 16.47
CA VAL A 75 -3.25 -8.63 17.84
C VAL A 75 -4.46 -9.51 18.09
N LYS A 76 -5.64 -9.11 17.58
CA LYS A 76 -6.87 -9.89 17.72
C LYS A 76 -6.79 -11.22 16.95
N SER A 77 -6.27 -11.20 15.72
CA SER A 77 -6.31 -12.38 14.84
C SER A 77 -5.11 -13.31 15.00
N CYS A 78 -3.91 -12.77 15.23
CA CYS A 78 -2.65 -13.51 15.14
C CYS A 78 -1.84 -13.53 16.45
N ALA A 79 -2.40 -12.98 17.53
CA ALA A 79 -1.70 -12.65 18.77
C ALA A 79 -0.51 -11.68 18.56
N ASN A 80 0.02 -11.11 19.66
CA ASN A 80 1.15 -10.17 19.61
C ASN A 80 2.43 -10.77 18.97
N ASP A 81 2.51 -12.10 18.88
CA ASP A 81 3.72 -12.83 18.50
C ASP A 81 3.72 -13.27 17.03
N GLY A 82 2.61 -13.03 16.33
CA GLY A 82 2.40 -13.49 14.97
C GLY A 82 2.91 -12.55 13.87
N PHE A 83 3.36 -11.34 14.22
CA PHE A 83 3.68 -10.31 13.23
C PHE A 83 4.73 -9.29 13.69
N HIS A 84 5.30 -8.60 12.70
CA HIS A 84 6.05 -7.36 12.81
C HIS A 84 5.37 -6.35 11.89
N ASN A 85 4.96 -5.20 12.44
CA ASN A 85 4.40 -4.09 11.66
C ASN A 85 5.35 -2.90 11.71
N ARG A 86 5.60 -2.28 10.55
CA ARG A 86 6.44 -1.09 10.40
C ARG A 86 5.70 -0.03 9.60
N VAL A 87 5.60 1.17 10.15
CA VAL A 87 5.28 2.38 9.39
C VAL A 87 6.57 2.91 8.76
N CYS A 88 6.63 2.95 7.43
CA CYS A 88 7.83 3.28 6.68
C CYS A 88 8.04 4.80 6.50
N LEU A 89 6.99 5.58 6.70
CA LEU A 89 7.01 7.03 6.52
C LEU A 89 7.29 7.76 7.83
N HIS A 90 8.16 8.75 7.74
CA HIS A 90 8.47 9.66 8.84
C HIS A 90 7.98 11.07 8.50
N PRO A 91 7.20 11.72 9.39
CA PRO A 91 6.69 13.07 9.15
C PRO A 91 7.75 14.12 9.52
N PHE A 92 8.59 14.50 8.55
CA PHE A 92 9.59 15.56 8.75
C PHE A 92 9.12 16.93 8.27
N HIS A 93 8.14 16.98 7.37
CA HIS A 93 7.66 18.23 6.81
C HIS A 93 6.70 18.91 7.79
N VAL A 94 6.92 20.19 8.03
CA VAL A 94 6.09 21.02 8.90
C VAL A 94 5.11 21.80 8.04
N ILE A 95 3.86 21.79 8.47
CA ILE A 95 2.80 22.57 7.85
C ILE A 95 2.56 23.82 8.68
N CYS A 96 2.49 24.95 7.98
CA CYS A 96 2.20 26.24 8.58
C CYS A 96 0.75 26.63 8.31
N ILE A 97 0.10 27.23 9.30
CA ILE A 97 -1.27 27.72 9.21
C ILE A 97 -1.31 29.18 9.62
N ASN A 98 -1.87 30.03 8.76
CA ASN A 98 -2.30 31.37 9.17
C ASN A 98 -3.66 31.23 9.86
N LYS A 99 -3.66 31.28 11.20
CA LYS A 99 -4.88 31.10 11.99
C LYS A 99 -5.71 32.38 11.91
N MET A 100 -6.84 32.32 11.21
CA MET A 100 -7.85 33.38 11.28
C MET A 100 -8.54 33.31 12.63
N LEU A 101 -8.69 34.46 13.27
CA LEU A 101 -9.44 34.58 14.50
C LEU A 101 -10.93 34.68 14.10
N SER A 102 -11.79 34.01 14.86
CA SER A 102 -13.21 33.86 14.53
C SER A 102 -14.14 34.49 15.57
N TYR A 103 -13.60 35.39 16.41
CA TYR A 103 -14.35 36.04 17.48
C TYR A 103 -15.00 37.34 16.99
N ALA A 104 -16.06 37.79 17.66
CA ALA A 104 -16.69 39.06 17.35
C ALA A 104 -15.71 40.22 17.53
N SER A 105 -15.71 41.19 16.61
CA SER A 105 -14.79 42.35 16.61
C SER A 105 -13.31 42.03 16.36
N ASP A 106 -13.00 40.86 15.83
CA ASP A 106 -11.62 40.45 15.52
C ASP A 106 -10.96 41.27 14.38
N ASP A 107 -11.75 41.97 13.55
CA ASP A 107 -11.24 42.84 12.49
C ASP A 107 -10.26 43.91 12.98
N ARG A 108 -10.33 44.27 14.27
CA ARG A 108 -9.41 45.23 14.92
C ARG A 108 -8.08 44.61 15.35
N LEU A 109 -8.05 43.28 15.55
CA LEU A 109 -6.91 42.54 16.10
C LEU A 109 -6.16 41.78 15.01
N GLN A 110 -6.83 41.40 13.93
CA GLN A 110 -6.25 40.59 12.87
C GLN A 110 -5.92 41.42 11.61
N THR A 111 -4.68 41.30 11.14
CA THR A 111 -4.21 41.89 9.88
C THR A 111 -4.63 41.13 8.61
N LYS A 112 -5.60 40.21 8.72
CA LYS A 112 -6.10 39.33 7.65
C LYS A 112 -4.97 38.63 6.89
N MET A 113 -4.74 39.02 5.63
CA MET A 113 -3.75 38.40 4.73
C MET A 113 -2.44 39.21 4.60
N HIS A 114 -2.29 40.33 5.32
CA HIS A 114 -1.02 41.04 5.36
C HIS A 114 0.00 40.24 6.17
N ALA A 115 1.19 39.97 5.61
CA ALA A 115 2.21 39.08 6.19
C ALA A 115 1.67 37.68 6.55
N ALA A 116 0.94 37.05 5.63
CA ALA A 116 0.22 35.78 5.82
C ALA A 116 1.08 34.51 6.05
N PHE A 117 2.36 34.62 6.41
CA PHE A 117 3.16 33.45 6.73
C PHE A 117 2.66 32.81 8.03
N GLY A 118 2.24 31.56 7.94
CA GLY A 118 1.62 30.84 9.04
C GLY A 118 2.61 30.41 10.13
N LYS A 119 2.07 30.11 11.31
CA LYS A 119 2.83 29.41 12.36
C LYS A 119 2.78 27.90 12.12
N PRO A 120 3.82 27.15 12.50
CA PRO A 120 3.82 25.69 12.38
C PRO A 120 2.71 25.06 13.24
N GLU A 121 1.86 24.22 12.64
CA GLU A 121 0.72 23.58 13.34
C GLU A 121 0.87 22.06 13.47
N ASP A 122 1.34 21.37 12.44
CA ASP A 122 1.39 19.92 12.40
C ASP A 122 2.58 19.44 11.55
N THR A 123 2.96 18.18 11.77
CA THR A 123 3.98 17.49 10.98
C THR A 123 3.37 16.44 10.08
N VAL A 124 3.96 16.31 8.89
CA VAL A 124 3.43 15.57 7.74
C VAL A 124 4.55 14.86 7.01
N ALA A 125 4.23 13.68 6.46
CA ALA A 125 5.10 12.92 5.57
C ALA A 125 4.74 13.23 4.12
N ARG A 126 5.73 13.64 3.32
CA ARG A 126 5.57 13.75 1.86
C ARG A 126 5.78 12.38 1.25
N VAL A 127 4.85 11.94 0.41
CA VAL A 127 4.83 10.58 -0.16
C VAL A 127 4.81 10.66 -1.67
N HIS A 128 5.73 9.92 -2.29
CA HIS A 128 5.83 9.76 -3.73
C HIS A 128 4.92 8.64 -4.24
N ILE A 129 4.61 8.72 -5.54
CA ILE A 129 3.93 7.64 -6.25
C ILE A 129 4.73 6.36 -6.07
N ARG A 130 4.05 5.27 -5.72
CA ARG A 130 4.62 3.94 -5.42
C ARG A 130 5.54 3.87 -4.21
N GLN A 131 5.47 4.85 -3.31
CA GLN A 131 6.18 4.77 -2.04
C GLN A 131 5.38 3.96 -1.02
N VAL A 132 6.08 3.12 -0.25
CA VAL A 132 5.47 2.27 0.77
C VAL A 132 5.14 3.08 2.02
N ILE A 133 3.90 2.99 2.49
CA ILE A 133 3.40 3.67 3.69
C ILE A 133 3.56 2.77 4.92
N VAL A 134 2.96 1.58 4.89
CA VAL A 134 2.92 0.60 6.00
C VAL A 134 3.30 -0.77 5.45
N SER A 135 4.12 -1.49 6.20
CA SER A 135 4.57 -2.82 5.86
C SER A 135 4.32 -3.80 7.00
N VAL A 136 3.69 -4.92 6.71
CA VAL A 136 3.39 -5.97 7.69
C VAL A 136 4.07 -7.27 7.28
N CYS A 137 4.91 -7.78 8.18
CA CYS A 137 5.58 -9.06 8.07
C CYS A 137 4.89 -10.09 8.97
N THR A 138 4.58 -11.25 8.41
CA THR A 138 3.86 -12.32 9.12
C THR A 138 4.45 -13.70 8.80
N LYS A 139 4.04 -14.68 9.61
CA LYS A 139 4.22 -16.10 9.32
C LYS A 139 3.32 -16.53 8.15
N ILE A 140 3.64 -17.65 7.53
CA ILE A 140 2.89 -18.22 6.40
C ILE A 140 1.42 -18.48 6.74
N GLN A 141 1.15 -18.91 7.98
CA GLN A 141 -0.19 -19.20 8.49
C GLN A 141 -1.12 -17.97 8.45
N ASN A 142 -0.57 -16.77 8.63
CA ASN A 142 -1.32 -15.52 8.82
C ASN A 142 -1.36 -14.67 7.53
N LYS A 143 -1.37 -15.32 6.36
CA LYS A 143 -1.28 -14.61 5.07
C LYS A 143 -2.51 -13.72 4.79
N ASP A 144 -3.71 -14.22 5.14
CA ASP A 144 -4.98 -13.58 4.80
C ASP A 144 -5.28 -12.42 5.76
N HIS A 145 -5.06 -12.64 7.06
CA HIS A 145 -5.19 -11.60 8.09
C HIS A 145 -4.30 -10.38 7.84
N ARG A 146 -3.12 -10.58 7.23
CA ARG A 146 -2.25 -9.46 6.84
C ARG A 146 -2.90 -8.56 5.78
N ILE A 147 -3.58 -9.14 4.80
CA ILE A 147 -4.26 -8.39 3.74
C ILE A 147 -5.40 -7.59 4.36
N ASP A 148 -6.22 -8.22 5.19
CA ASP A 148 -7.33 -7.57 5.89
C ASP A 148 -6.86 -6.41 6.78
N ALA A 149 -5.75 -6.59 7.50
CA ALA A 149 -5.18 -5.53 8.34
C ALA A 149 -4.79 -4.29 7.51
N LEU A 150 -4.19 -4.51 6.34
CA LEU A 150 -3.83 -3.43 5.41
C LEU A 150 -5.09 -2.80 4.76
N CYS A 151 -6.11 -3.60 4.46
CA CYS A 151 -7.42 -3.10 4.02
C CYS A 151 -8.06 -2.18 5.06
N HIS A 152 -7.98 -2.52 6.35
CA HIS A 152 -8.47 -1.66 7.42
C HIS A 152 -7.67 -0.35 7.55
N ALA A 153 -6.36 -0.40 7.33
CA ALA A 153 -5.49 0.76 7.35
C ALA A 153 -5.78 1.74 6.19
N LYS A 154 -6.11 1.21 5.01
CA LYS A 154 -6.44 1.98 3.81
C LYS A 154 -7.52 3.03 4.06
N PHE A 155 -8.55 2.73 4.85
CA PHE A 155 -9.62 3.68 5.20
C PHE A 155 -9.17 4.87 6.06
N LYS A 156 -7.95 4.85 6.61
CA LYS A 156 -7.40 5.96 7.40
C LYS A 156 -6.70 7.00 6.54
N PHE A 157 -6.48 6.69 5.27
CA PHE A 157 -5.89 7.60 4.30
C PHE A 157 -6.96 8.17 3.38
N PRO A 158 -6.86 9.45 3.02
CA PRO A 158 -7.85 10.10 2.16
C PRO A 158 -7.82 9.60 0.71
N TRP A 159 -6.68 9.09 0.24
CA TRP A 159 -6.44 8.80 -1.18
C TRP A 159 -6.27 7.31 -1.49
N VAL A 160 -6.23 7.00 -2.79
CA VAL A 160 -6.14 5.63 -3.29
C VAL A 160 -4.77 5.04 -2.95
N SER A 161 -4.79 4.05 -2.07
CA SER A 161 -3.64 3.20 -1.76
C SER A 161 -3.88 1.78 -2.25
N GLU A 162 -2.83 1.16 -2.76
CA GLU A 162 -2.82 -0.22 -3.23
C GLU A 162 -2.15 -1.14 -2.21
N ILE A 163 -2.58 -2.40 -2.18
CA ILE A 163 -1.97 -3.44 -1.35
C ILE A 163 -1.16 -4.36 -2.26
N HIS A 164 0.13 -4.43 -1.99
CA HIS A 164 1.12 -5.19 -2.73
C HIS A 164 1.63 -6.35 -1.88
N ILE A 165 1.52 -7.58 -2.38
CA ILE A 165 2.19 -8.73 -1.77
C ILE A 165 3.61 -8.82 -2.31
N SER A 166 4.58 -8.77 -1.40
CA SER A 166 6.00 -8.87 -1.76
C SER A 166 6.39 -10.30 -2.10
N LYS A 167 7.21 -10.47 -3.14
CA LYS A 167 7.93 -11.72 -3.43
C LYS A 167 9.22 -11.87 -2.61
N LYS A 168 9.59 -10.84 -1.85
CA LYS A 168 10.80 -10.82 -1.02
C LYS A 168 10.58 -11.55 0.28
N TRP A 169 11.69 -12.02 0.87
CA TRP A 169 11.69 -12.65 2.17
C TRP A 169 11.61 -11.60 3.28
N GLY A 170 10.44 -11.46 3.91
CA GLY A 170 10.21 -10.47 4.96
C GLY A 170 10.56 -9.04 4.51
N TYR A 171 11.29 -8.30 5.35
CA TYR A 171 11.80 -6.95 5.04
C TYR A 171 13.16 -6.94 4.33
N THR A 172 13.66 -8.08 3.88
CA THR A 172 14.96 -8.15 3.21
C THR A 172 14.87 -7.64 1.78
N LYS A 173 16.04 -7.46 1.15
CA LYS A 173 16.14 -7.07 -0.26
C LYS A 173 15.98 -8.28 -1.21
N PHE A 174 16.16 -9.49 -0.70
CA PHE A 174 16.27 -10.73 -1.49
C PHE A 174 14.90 -11.37 -1.75
N ASN A 175 14.77 -12.05 -2.88
CA ASN A 175 13.58 -12.84 -3.20
C ASN A 175 13.54 -14.11 -2.35
N ALA A 176 12.34 -14.64 -2.10
CA ALA A 176 12.16 -15.83 -1.28
C ALA A 176 12.92 -17.06 -1.84
N ASN A 177 12.87 -17.28 -3.17
CA ASN A 177 13.51 -18.43 -3.81
C ASN A 177 15.06 -18.38 -3.70
N ASP A 178 15.63 -17.19 -3.85
CA ASP A 178 17.09 -17.00 -3.80
C ASP A 178 17.60 -17.00 -2.36
N PHE A 179 16.73 -16.70 -1.40
CA PHE A 179 17.10 -16.55 -0.01
C PHE A 179 17.56 -17.88 0.62
N GLU A 180 16.86 -18.97 0.33
CA GLU A 180 17.21 -20.30 0.82
C GLU A 180 18.57 -20.78 0.28
N THR A 181 18.84 -20.52 -1.01
CA THR A 181 20.12 -20.88 -1.64
C THR A 181 21.29 -20.04 -1.11
N MET A 182 21.06 -18.77 -0.77
CA MET A 182 22.08 -17.91 -0.18
C MET A 182 22.38 -18.23 1.28
N ILE A 183 21.39 -18.69 2.05
CA ILE A 183 21.61 -19.20 3.41
C ILE A 183 22.39 -20.51 3.38
N SER A 184 21.98 -21.47 2.54
CA SER A 184 22.71 -22.73 2.41
C SER A 184 24.14 -22.52 1.92
N GLY A 185 24.33 -21.53 1.05
CA GLY A 185 25.64 -21.08 0.59
C GLY A 185 26.45 -20.24 1.60
N LYS A 186 25.97 -20.07 2.84
CA LYS A 186 26.64 -19.27 3.90
C LYS A 186 27.03 -17.85 3.45
N CYS A 187 26.31 -17.28 2.48
CA CYS A 187 26.52 -15.90 2.03
C CYS A 187 25.78 -14.88 2.92
N LEU A 188 24.78 -15.34 3.67
CA LEU A 188 23.92 -14.53 4.54
C LEU A 188 24.09 -14.95 6.00
N PHE A 189 24.31 -13.97 6.87
CA PHE A 189 24.43 -14.18 8.32
C PHE A 189 23.32 -13.42 9.06
N PRO A 190 22.64 -14.06 10.02
CA PRO A 190 21.58 -13.40 10.79
C PRO A 190 22.17 -12.40 11.81
N ASP A 191 21.65 -11.17 11.81
CA ASP A 191 22.03 -10.10 12.75
C ASP A 191 20.80 -9.56 13.48
N GLY A 192 20.31 -10.33 14.45
CA GLY A 192 19.08 -10.00 15.17
C GLY A 192 17.88 -9.93 14.22
N CYS A 193 17.30 -8.74 14.04
CA CYS A 193 16.20 -8.49 13.11
C CYS A 193 16.67 -8.32 11.65
N GLY A 194 17.96 -8.09 11.42
CA GLY A 194 18.55 -7.89 10.10
C GLY A 194 19.36 -9.09 9.63
N ILE A 195 19.96 -8.95 8.45
CA ILE A 195 20.89 -9.92 7.86
C ILE A 195 22.06 -9.16 7.28
N LYS A 196 23.28 -9.62 7.56
CA LYS A 196 24.48 -9.20 6.83
C LYS A 196 24.69 -10.12 5.64
N TYR A 197 24.99 -9.50 4.51
CA TYR A 197 25.44 -10.16 3.31
C TYR A 197 26.94 -9.99 3.18
N ILE A 198 27.66 -11.08 2.95
CA ILE A 198 29.09 -11.02 2.63
C ILE A 198 29.23 -10.78 1.13
N PRO A 199 29.71 -9.60 0.69
CA PRO A 199 29.93 -9.36 -0.72
C PRO A 199 31.18 -10.12 -1.18
N THR A 200 31.16 -10.59 -2.43
CA THR A 200 32.32 -11.23 -3.05
C THR A 200 33.54 -10.30 -3.17
N ARG A 201 33.32 -8.98 -3.09
CA ARG A 201 34.36 -7.97 -3.18
C ARG A 201 34.38 -7.14 -1.90
N VAL A 202 35.41 -7.34 -1.09
CA VAL A 202 35.70 -6.54 0.10
C VAL A 202 37.07 -5.87 -0.04
N PRO A 203 37.29 -4.70 0.58
CA PRO A 203 38.62 -4.11 0.71
C PRO A 203 39.56 -5.12 1.40
N LEU A 204 40.73 -5.39 0.81
CA LEU A 204 41.69 -6.40 1.30
C LEU A 204 42.20 -6.15 2.73
N THR A 205 42.06 -4.92 3.23
CA THR A 205 42.46 -4.50 4.59
C THR A 205 41.50 -4.98 5.69
N ILE A 206 40.24 -5.23 5.36
CA ILE A 206 39.26 -5.77 6.32
C ILE A 206 39.31 -7.28 6.13
N GLY A 207 40.12 -7.95 6.95
CA GLY A 207 40.28 -9.41 6.91
C GLY A 207 38.94 -10.10 6.79
N ILE A 208 38.81 -11.00 5.81
CA ILE A 208 37.59 -11.75 5.52
C ILE A 208 37.23 -12.54 6.79
N PRO A 209 36.15 -12.23 7.52
CA PRO A 209 35.68 -13.14 8.54
C PRO A 209 35.09 -14.35 7.79
N CYS A 210 35.46 -15.54 8.24
CA CYS A 210 35.00 -16.87 7.81
C CYS A 210 35.95 -17.61 6.87
N THR A 211 36.69 -18.54 7.48
CA THR A 211 37.06 -19.85 6.93
C THR A 211 36.12 -20.31 5.82
N GLN A 212 36.63 -20.34 4.59
CA GLN A 212 35.95 -20.93 3.45
C GLN A 212 35.86 -22.45 3.68
N PRO A 213 34.66 -23.09 3.66
CA PRO A 213 34.63 -24.50 3.32
C PRO A 213 35.10 -24.65 1.87
N GLU A 214 36.00 -25.60 1.62
CA GLU A 214 36.69 -25.89 0.34
C GLU A 214 35.75 -26.13 -0.85
N SER A 215 34.43 -26.19 -0.65
CA SER A 215 33.45 -26.43 -1.72
C SER A 215 33.22 -25.25 -2.68
N TYR A 216 33.78 -24.06 -2.40
CA TYR A 216 33.58 -22.86 -3.24
C TYR A 216 34.58 -22.71 -4.40
N VAL A 217 35.66 -23.49 -4.45
CA VAL A 217 36.72 -23.29 -5.45
C VAL A 217 36.40 -23.96 -6.80
N LEU A 218 35.51 -24.96 -6.85
CA LEU A 218 35.26 -25.74 -8.08
C LEU A 218 33.96 -25.41 -8.83
N GLY A 219 33.12 -24.49 -8.34
CA GLY A 219 31.78 -24.25 -8.92
C GLY A 219 31.57 -22.94 -9.69
N VAL A 220 32.46 -21.95 -9.59
CA VAL A 220 32.16 -20.56 -10.03
C VAL A 220 32.69 -20.23 -11.44
N SER A 221 33.33 -21.16 -12.14
CA SER A 221 33.98 -20.87 -13.42
C SER A 221 33.07 -20.82 -14.66
N LYS A 222 31.74 -21.02 -14.56
CA LYS A 222 30.85 -21.02 -15.75
C LYS A 222 29.58 -20.17 -15.72
N MET A 223 29.31 -19.41 -14.66
CA MET A 223 28.11 -18.58 -14.59
C MET A 223 28.48 -17.18 -14.11
N THR A 224 28.90 -16.28 -15.01
CA THR A 224 28.79 -14.80 -14.84
C THR A 224 29.59 -14.03 -15.90
N ARG A 225 29.03 -13.92 -17.10
CA ARG A 225 29.29 -12.75 -17.97
C ARG A 225 28.02 -12.15 -18.56
N GLU A 226 26.96 -12.93 -18.74
CA GLU A 226 25.71 -12.45 -19.35
C GLU A 226 24.76 -11.73 -18.36
N ASN A 227 24.76 -12.06 -17.07
CA ASN A 227 23.80 -11.47 -16.11
C ASN A 227 24.17 -10.07 -15.57
N LYS A 228 25.26 -9.45 -16.04
CA LYS A 228 25.72 -8.14 -15.52
C LYS A 228 25.17 -6.91 -16.26
N ARG A 229 24.40 -7.07 -17.34
CA ARG A 229 23.86 -5.94 -18.12
C ARG A 229 22.41 -5.54 -17.80
N LEU A 230 21.70 -6.25 -16.93
CA LEU A 230 20.27 -5.98 -16.65
C LEU A 230 19.99 -5.12 -15.40
N ASN A 231 21.00 -4.53 -14.76
CA ASN A 231 20.80 -3.64 -13.62
C ASN A 231 21.31 -2.23 -13.91
N LEU A 232 20.58 -1.52 -14.75
CA LEU A 232 20.74 -0.08 -14.95
C LEU A 232 19.43 0.64 -14.62
N LYS A 233 19.46 1.29 -13.46
CA LYS A 233 18.80 2.56 -13.11
C LYS A 233 17.27 2.64 -13.28
N ASN A 234 16.59 2.69 -12.14
CA ASN A 234 15.25 3.29 -11.95
C ASN A 234 14.10 2.75 -12.82
N ALA A 235 13.73 1.47 -12.66
CA ALA A 235 12.44 0.97 -13.16
C ALA A 235 11.82 -0.24 -12.41
N HIS A 236 12.49 -0.86 -11.44
CA HIS A 236 11.99 -2.10 -10.83
C HIS A 236 11.83 -2.04 -9.30
N GLN A 237 10.91 -1.19 -8.83
CA GLN A 237 10.10 -1.56 -7.66
C GLN A 237 8.85 -2.38 -8.08
N ILE A 238 8.57 -2.46 -9.39
CA ILE A 238 7.30 -2.95 -9.95
C ILE A 238 7.23 -4.46 -10.20
N ALA A 239 8.36 -5.10 -10.52
CA ALA A 239 8.35 -6.51 -10.93
C ALA A 239 8.24 -7.52 -9.76
N ASN A 240 8.35 -7.05 -8.51
CA ASN A 240 8.49 -7.88 -7.33
C ASN A 240 7.21 -7.98 -6.47
N TYR A 241 6.09 -7.42 -6.93
CA TYR A 241 4.82 -7.51 -6.23
C TYR A 241 3.71 -8.12 -7.08
N LYS A 242 2.82 -8.87 -6.43
CA LYS A 242 1.52 -9.25 -7.00
C LYS A 242 0.49 -8.25 -6.48
N ILE A 243 -0.12 -7.47 -7.38
CA ILE A 243 -1.24 -6.58 -7.06
C ILE A 243 -2.47 -7.45 -6.86
N ILE A 244 -3.17 -7.32 -5.73
CA ILE A 244 -4.35 -8.15 -5.44
C ILE A 244 -5.63 -7.31 -5.34
N TYR A 245 -5.55 -6.00 -5.14
CA TYR A 245 -6.73 -5.17 -4.95
C TYR A 245 -6.67 -3.83 -5.70
N THR A 246 -7.32 -3.80 -6.88
CA THR A 246 -7.86 -2.58 -7.49
C THR A 246 -9.38 -2.57 -7.29
N PRO A 247 -9.92 -1.99 -6.21
CA PRO A 247 -11.36 -1.84 -6.12
C PRO A 247 -11.80 -0.69 -7.03
N ALA A 248 -12.79 -0.97 -7.89
CA ALA A 248 -13.74 -0.02 -8.50
C ALA A 248 -13.58 0.44 -9.97
N THR A 249 -12.86 -0.25 -10.87
CA THR A 249 -12.97 0.05 -12.32
C THR A 249 -13.27 -1.15 -13.23
N THR A 250 -13.01 -2.39 -12.80
CA THR A 250 -13.16 -3.57 -13.67
C THR A 250 -14.56 -4.20 -13.66
N LEU A 251 -15.36 -4.00 -12.60
CA LEU A 251 -16.73 -4.52 -12.54
C LEU A 251 -17.74 -3.64 -13.29
N LEU A 252 -17.58 -2.31 -13.21
CA LEU A 252 -18.47 -1.39 -13.93
C LEU A 252 -18.20 -1.37 -15.44
N LEU A 253 -16.94 -1.44 -15.89
CA LEU A 253 -16.65 -1.51 -17.33
C LEU A 253 -17.08 -2.85 -17.95
N LYS A 254 -16.93 -3.99 -17.26
CA LYS A 254 -17.43 -5.28 -17.76
C LYS A 254 -18.96 -5.31 -17.79
N ALA A 255 -19.63 -4.74 -16.80
CA ALA A 255 -21.09 -4.61 -16.80
C ALA A 255 -21.61 -3.67 -17.90
N LEU A 256 -20.94 -2.52 -18.13
CA LEU A 256 -21.29 -1.56 -19.18
C LEU A 256 -21.03 -2.11 -20.58
N VAL A 257 -19.92 -2.81 -20.82
CA VAL A 257 -19.65 -3.42 -22.14
C VAL A 257 -20.67 -4.52 -22.45
N VAL A 258 -21.07 -5.34 -21.47
CA VAL A 258 -22.09 -6.39 -21.69
C VAL A 258 -23.50 -5.80 -21.88
N THR A 259 -23.87 -4.74 -21.16
CA THR A 259 -25.20 -4.09 -21.33
C THR A 259 -25.29 -3.23 -22.59
N VAL A 260 -24.22 -2.55 -22.99
CA VAL A 260 -24.22 -1.74 -24.22
C VAL A 260 -24.17 -2.64 -25.47
N PHE A 261 -23.48 -3.77 -25.42
CA PHE A 261 -23.41 -4.72 -26.54
C PHE A 261 -24.73 -5.50 -26.72
N THR A 262 -25.38 -5.93 -25.64
CA THR A 262 -26.68 -6.63 -25.72
C THR A 262 -27.83 -5.72 -26.13
N ARG A 263 -27.85 -4.44 -25.71
CA ARG A 263 -28.88 -3.47 -26.15
C ARG A 263 -28.76 -3.08 -27.62
N ARG A 264 -27.53 -2.97 -28.16
CA ARG A 264 -27.32 -2.72 -29.60
C ARG A 264 -27.70 -3.94 -30.46
N PHE A 265 -27.42 -5.16 -29.97
CA PHE A 265 -27.80 -6.38 -30.67
C PHE A 265 -29.31 -6.61 -30.66
N LEU A 266 -30.00 -6.40 -29.53
CA LEU A 266 -31.47 -6.50 -29.49
C LEU A 266 -32.15 -5.42 -30.33
N PHE A 267 -31.65 -4.18 -30.34
CA PHE A 267 -32.23 -3.10 -31.14
C PHE A 267 -32.06 -3.35 -32.65
N TRP A 268 -30.92 -3.90 -33.07
CA TRP A 268 -30.69 -4.29 -34.46
C TRP A 268 -31.50 -5.54 -34.84
N TYR A 269 -31.64 -6.53 -33.95
CA TYR A 269 -32.50 -7.69 -34.17
C TYR A 269 -33.97 -7.30 -34.29
N PHE A 270 -34.46 -6.34 -33.50
CA PHE A 270 -35.84 -5.84 -33.59
C PHE A 270 -36.08 -4.99 -34.85
N LEU A 271 -35.08 -4.26 -35.35
CA LEU A 271 -35.19 -3.49 -36.59
C LEU A 271 -35.07 -4.36 -37.86
N VAL A 272 -34.25 -5.41 -37.82
CA VAL A 272 -34.04 -6.31 -38.98
C VAL A 272 -35.11 -7.40 -39.06
N TYR A 273 -35.61 -7.93 -37.92
CA TYR A 273 -36.65 -8.97 -37.90
C TYR A 273 -38.07 -8.45 -37.59
N GLY A 274 -38.23 -7.19 -37.15
CA GLY A 274 -39.53 -6.60 -36.82
C GLY A 274 -40.42 -6.22 -38.00
N LYS A 275 -39.98 -6.46 -39.25
CA LYS A 275 -40.75 -6.12 -40.46
C LYS A 275 -41.42 -7.32 -41.16
N VAL A 276 -41.37 -8.53 -40.59
CA VAL A 276 -41.89 -9.76 -41.26
C VAL A 276 -43.04 -10.46 -40.51
N LYS A 277 -43.46 -10.02 -39.32
CA LYS A 277 -44.64 -10.61 -38.64
C LYS A 277 -45.59 -9.57 -38.07
N GLY A 278 -46.00 -8.64 -38.93
CA GLY A 278 -47.22 -7.83 -38.77
C GLY A 278 -48.46 -8.61 -39.18
N HIS A 279 -48.68 -9.80 -38.60
CA HIS A 279 -49.92 -10.59 -38.62
C HIS A 279 -49.62 -11.82 -37.74
N ILE A 280 -50.54 -12.25 -36.86
CA ILE A 280 -50.50 -13.50 -36.03
C ILE A 280 -50.13 -13.36 -34.53
N ILE A 281 -50.22 -12.20 -33.86
CA ILE A 281 -50.18 -12.18 -32.36
C ILE A 281 -51.27 -11.26 -31.77
N ARG A 282 -52.51 -11.44 -32.25
CA ARG A 282 -53.70 -10.80 -31.65
C ARG A 282 -54.64 -11.79 -30.94
N THR A 283 -54.18 -13.01 -30.66
CA THR A 283 -55.05 -14.07 -30.09
C THR A 283 -54.48 -14.82 -28.88
N THR A 284 -53.26 -14.54 -28.43
CA THR A 284 -52.62 -15.28 -27.31
C THR A 284 -52.48 -14.50 -26.01
N VAL A 285 -53.01 -13.28 -25.93
CA VAL A 285 -53.01 -12.46 -24.69
C VAL A 285 -54.29 -12.66 -23.85
N PHE A 286 -55.26 -13.44 -24.34
CA PHE A 286 -56.54 -13.65 -23.64
C PHE A 286 -56.61 -14.89 -22.73
N LEU A 287 -55.56 -15.74 -22.66
CA LEU A 287 -55.64 -17.04 -21.98
C LEU A 287 -54.70 -17.24 -20.77
N ILE A 288 -53.83 -16.29 -20.43
CA ILE A 288 -52.88 -16.44 -19.30
C ILE A 288 -53.36 -15.68 -18.04
N SER A 289 -54.41 -14.86 -18.15
CA SER A 289 -54.96 -14.12 -17.00
C SER A 289 -56.00 -14.91 -16.16
N TYR A 290 -56.30 -16.18 -16.49
CA TYR A 290 -57.32 -16.98 -15.80
C TYR A 290 -56.80 -18.10 -14.88
N ASN A 291 -55.48 -18.37 -14.83
CA ASN A 291 -54.93 -19.51 -14.08
C ASN A 291 -54.08 -19.14 -12.85
N SER A 292 -54.18 -17.91 -12.33
CA SER A 292 -53.51 -17.52 -11.07
C SER A 292 -54.40 -17.65 -9.80
N MET A 293 -55.53 -18.37 -9.89
CA MET A 293 -56.49 -18.51 -8.78
C MET A 293 -56.98 -19.95 -8.56
N THR A 294 -56.13 -20.99 -8.65
CA THR A 294 -56.42 -22.31 -8.08
C THR A 294 -55.12 -23.07 -7.79
N ASN A 295 -55.08 -23.81 -6.67
CA ASN A 295 -53.99 -24.64 -6.12
C ASN A 295 -52.88 -23.88 -5.35
N ARG A 296 -53.09 -23.36 -4.14
CA ARG A 296 -53.23 -24.03 -2.82
C ARG A 296 -53.44 -25.56 -2.78
N ASN A 297 -52.57 -26.22 -2.02
CA ASN A 297 -52.61 -27.61 -1.54
C ASN A 297 -51.97 -28.63 -2.49
N THR A 298 -50.68 -28.93 -2.28
CA THR A 298 -50.15 -30.11 -1.56
C THR A 298 -48.63 -30.05 -1.62
#